data_AF-A0A8T0JAS7-F1
#
_entry.id   AF-A0A8T0JAS7-F1
#
_cell.length_a   1.000
_cell.length_b   1.000
_cell.length_c   1.000
_cell.angle_alpha   90.00
_cell.angle_beta   90.00
_cell.angle_gamma   90.00
#
_symmetry.space_group_name_H-M   'P 1'
#
loop_
_entity.id
_entity.type
_entity.pdbx_description
1 polymer ?
#
loop_
_entity_poly.entity_id
_entity_poly.type
_entity_poly.pdbx_seq_one_letter_code
_entity_poly.pdbx_strand_id
1 'polypeptide(L)'
;MTFISLKVTMIFQVLVCFGIIASTVSVTRSVVQTNLANIKDHLEHLQRPPEEFDWEWTPDVDTNDATELFFRNKKFQGWVVSNKEHRYNHSKTVLEQLGILPNQYIPEHYQSQVIQRAMEDYHAGNQKYLTDKYKKVFSNRLAFTDLFQKFVNDTSADVGSWRFFFEDDVALHPFLTQSLARRLLARGMEVAAADGILYLGICGPSKSREKVVLSNPGPVEATRCSGACTHAFGLTKWKTGGFLTYMDKLRMPEDANVTSMYFDQLMQAYGEQVHKIWVLGSNLVSPQEKNHIGMVFQDRTNYPSVINTREPSLR
;
A
#
# COMPACT_ATOMS: atom_id res chain seq x y z
N MET A 1 -15.87 58.08 29.00
CA MET A 1 -16.19 57.23 27.84
C MET A 1 -14.95 56.47 27.45
N THR A 2 -15.11 55.17 27.43
CA THR A 2 -14.10 54.13 27.33
C THR A 2 -13.96 53.74 25.86
N PHE A 3 -12.73 53.58 25.34
CA PHE A 3 -12.46 52.51 24.39
C PHE A 3 -11.10 51.87 24.71
N ILE A 4 -11.20 50.56 24.84
CA ILE A 4 -10.20 49.59 25.28
C ILE A 4 -9.45 49.14 24.03
N SER A 5 -8.12 49.07 24.09
CA SER A 5 -7.34 48.18 23.22
C SER A 5 -6.62 47.17 24.11
N LEU A 6 -7.05 45.92 24.00
CA LEU A 6 -6.67 44.79 24.83
C LEU A 6 -5.52 44.03 24.15
N LYS A 7 -4.52 43.72 24.98
CA LYS A 7 -3.32 42.89 24.72
C LYS A 7 -3.67 41.48 24.22
N VAL A 8 -2.74 40.86 23.49
CA VAL A 8 -2.33 39.47 23.80
C VAL A 8 -0.81 39.32 23.71
N THR A 9 -0.21 39.13 24.88
CA THR A 9 1.14 38.61 25.08
C THR A 9 0.96 37.13 25.41
N MET A 10 1.60 36.21 24.68
CA MET A 10 1.76 34.83 25.14
C MET A 10 3.23 34.55 25.44
N ILE A 11 3.45 34.31 26.73
CA ILE A 11 4.65 33.77 27.36
C ILE A 11 4.68 32.27 27.08
N PHE A 12 5.82 31.71 26.69
CA PHE A 12 6.12 30.29 26.85
C PHE A 12 7.35 30.14 27.76
N GLN A 13 7.10 29.68 28.99
CA GLN A 13 8.12 29.30 29.95
C GLN A 13 8.78 27.98 29.54
N VAL A 14 10.10 27.95 29.71
CA VAL A 14 10.98 26.79 29.58
C VAL A 14 10.82 25.89 30.82
N LEU A 15 10.73 24.57 30.61
CA LEU A 15 11.13 23.59 31.64
C LEU A 15 11.84 22.41 30.97
N VAL A 16 13.15 22.41 31.18
CA VAL A 16 14.11 21.36 30.83
C VAL A 16 14.08 20.30 31.93
N CYS A 17 13.91 19.03 31.56
CA CYS A 17 14.32 17.89 32.38
C CYS A 17 15.10 16.87 31.54
N PHE A 18 16.43 16.92 31.73
CA PHE A 18 17.41 15.82 31.76
C PHE A 18 17.66 14.91 30.53
N GLY A 19 18.74 15.24 29.80
CA GLY A 19 20.00 14.50 29.96
C GLY A 19 20.35 13.35 29.01
N ILE A 20 19.41 12.70 28.33
CA ILE A 20 19.71 11.54 27.43
C ILE A 20 19.24 11.77 25.97
N ILE A 21 18.56 12.88 25.69
CA ILE A 21 17.90 13.15 24.40
C ILE A 21 18.78 13.92 23.39
N ALA A 22 19.94 14.44 23.82
CA ALA A 22 20.74 15.37 23.01
C ALA A 22 21.41 14.73 21.76
N SER A 23 21.75 13.44 21.81
CA SER A 23 22.36 12.73 20.68
C SER A 23 21.33 12.30 19.63
N THR A 24 20.11 11.93 20.03
CA THR A 24 19.05 11.49 19.10
C THR A 24 18.35 12.67 18.42
N VAL A 25 18.19 13.80 19.12
CA VAL A 25 17.55 15.01 18.55
C VAL A 25 18.46 15.70 17.54
N SER A 26 19.79 15.66 17.70
CA SER A 26 20.69 16.29 16.72
C SER A 26 20.67 15.55 15.37
N VAL A 27 20.54 14.21 15.38
CA VAL A 27 20.41 13.40 14.15
C VAL A 27 19.04 13.58 13.51
N THR A 28 17.95 13.62 14.29
CA THR A 28 16.61 13.86 13.72
C THR A 28 16.43 15.29 13.22
N ARG A 29 17.00 16.31 13.86
CA ARG A 29 16.92 17.70 13.38
C ARG A 29 17.73 17.91 12.11
N SER A 30 18.91 17.28 12.00
CA SER A 30 19.71 17.32 10.77
C SER A 30 18.99 16.64 9.61
N VAL A 31 18.46 15.42 9.81
CA VAL A 31 17.74 14.69 8.74
C VAL A 31 16.42 15.37 8.36
N VAL A 32 15.72 16.01 9.30
CA VAL A 32 14.50 16.76 9.04
C VAL A 32 14.78 18.11 8.36
N GLN A 33 15.87 18.80 8.70
CA GLN A 33 16.24 20.06 8.02
C GLN A 33 16.73 19.83 6.59
N THR A 34 17.51 18.78 6.33
CA THR A 34 17.93 18.42 4.97
C THR A 34 16.73 17.98 4.12
N ASN A 35 15.75 17.29 4.72
CA ASN A 35 14.51 16.93 4.03
C ASN A 35 13.56 18.12 3.82
N LEU A 36 13.48 19.08 4.75
CA LEU A 36 12.64 20.26 4.58
C LEU A 36 13.16 21.19 3.47
N ALA A 37 14.47 21.32 3.29
CA ALA A 37 15.04 22.07 2.17
C ALA A 37 14.69 21.42 0.82
N ASN A 38 14.87 20.10 0.70
CA ASN A 38 14.51 19.36 -0.52
C ASN A 38 13.00 19.33 -0.81
N ILE A 39 12.16 19.25 0.24
CA ILE A 39 10.70 19.29 0.10
C ILE A 39 10.24 20.69 -0.28
N LYS A 40 10.88 21.75 0.24
CA LYS A 40 10.54 23.13 -0.10
C LYS A 40 10.87 23.45 -1.56
N ASP A 41 12.03 23.03 -2.06
CA ASP A 41 12.37 23.15 -3.49
C ASP A 41 11.41 22.37 -4.39
N HIS A 42 10.91 21.20 -3.93
CA HIS A 42 9.90 20.43 -4.65
C HIS A 42 8.50 21.08 -4.61
N LEU A 43 8.14 21.73 -3.50
CA LEU A 43 6.84 22.40 -3.32
C LEU A 43 6.79 23.77 -4.01
N GLU A 44 7.91 24.48 -4.15
CA GLU A 44 7.97 25.73 -4.90
C GLU A 44 7.75 25.53 -6.42
N HIS A 45 8.02 24.33 -6.95
CA HIS A 45 7.60 23.95 -8.30
C HIS A 45 6.11 23.63 -8.44
N LEU A 46 5.40 23.35 -7.33
CA LEU A 46 3.98 23.02 -7.31
C LEU A 46 3.06 24.23 -7.04
N GLN A 47 3.62 25.40 -6.76
CA GLN A 47 2.87 26.64 -6.49
C GLN A 47 2.65 27.53 -7.73
N ARG A 48 2.95 27.06 -8.94
CA ARG A 48 2.51 27.77 -10.15
C ARG A 48 0.98 27.70 -10.23
N PRO A 49 0.28 28.83 -10.47
CA PRO A 49 -1.15 28.78 -10.74
C PRO A 49 -1.38 27.84 -11.94
N PRO A 50 -2.46 27.03 -11.94
CA PRO A 50 -2.76 26.19 -13.09
C PRO A 50 -3.02 27.13 -14.27
N GLU A 51 -2.06 27.24 -15.18
CA GLU A 51 -2.35 27.67 -16.53
C GLU A 51 -3.43 26.70 -17.04
N GLU A 52 -4.52 27.24 -17.61
CA GLU A 52 -5.53 26.46 -18.32
C GLU A 52 -4.81 25.71 -19.45
N PHE A 53 -4.34 24.52 -19.14
CA PHE A 53 -3.65 23.64 -20.05
C PHE A 53 -4.73 22.93 -20.86
N ASP A 54 -5.00 23.45 -22.05
CA ASP A 54 -5.93 22.87 -23.00
C ASP A 54 -5.37 21.51 -23.46
N TRP A 55 -5.85 20.43 -22.86
CA TRP A 55 -5.38 19.06 -23.10
C TRP A 55 -6.06 18.49 -24.34
N GLU A 56 -5.99 19.14 -25.49
CA GLU A 56 -6.23 18.44 -26.76
C GLU A 56 -5.07 17.45 -26.99
N TRP A 57 -5.13 16.31 -26.28
CA TRP A 57 -4.20 15.20 -26.45
C TRP A 57 -4.53 14.50 -27.76
N THR A 58 -3.81 14.86 -28.81
CA THR A 58 -3.81 14.09 -30.06
C THR A 58 -3.13 12.74 -29.79
N PRO A 59 -3.75 11.61 -30.15
CA PRO A 59 -3.17 10.29 -29.92
C PRO A 59 -1.93 10.13 -30.80
N ASP A 60 -0.76 10.32 -30.21
CA ASP A 60 0.50 9.96 -30.86
C ASP A 60 0.57 8.43 -30.99
N VAL A 61 0.59 7.99 -32.24
CA VAL A 61 0.65 6.59 -32.66
C VAL A 61 2.00 5.93 -32.30
N ASP A 62 2.95 6.68 -31.71
CA ASP A 62 4.29 6.21 -31.30
C ASP A 62 4.53 6.09 -29.77
N THR A 63 3.49 6.22 -28.93
CA THR A 63 3.61 6.14 -27.45
C THR A 63 4.06 4.78 -26.87
N ASN A 64 4.30 3.77 -27.70
CA ASN A 64 4.89 2.51 -27.26
C ASN A 64 6.34 2.69 -26.78
N ASP A 65 7.10 3.62 -27.36
CA ASP A 65 8.54 3.72 -27.07
C ASP A 65 8.83 4.29 -25.68
N ALA A 66 8.15 5.36 -25.25
CA ALA A 66 8.42 5.98 -23.95
C ALA A 66 8.04 5.09 -22.77
N THR A 67 6.92 4.36 -22.88
CA THR A 67 6.50 3.43 -21.82
C THR A 67 7.42 2.20 -21.77
N GLU A 68 7.80 1.66 -22.92
CA GLU A 68 8.81 0.60 -22.94
C GLU A 68 10.13 1.07 -22.36
N LEU A 69 10.58 2.29 -22.68
CA LEU A 69 11.81 2.87 -22.12
C LEU A 69 11.73 2.97 -20.59
N PHE A 70 10.58 3.38 -20.06
CA PHE A 70 10.34 3.46 -18.62
C PHE A 70 10.52 2.11 -17.92
N PHE A 71 9.93 1.03 -18.47
CA PHE A 71 10.10 -0.32 -17.90
C PHE A 71 11.47 -0.96 -18.20
N ARG A 72 12.10 -0.62 -19.32
CA ARG A 72 13.46 -1.09 -19.63
C ARG A 72 14.47 -0.51 -18.63
N ASN A 73 14.28 0.72 -18.21
CA ASN A 73 15.20 1.43 -17.32
C ASN A 73 14.88 1.24 -15.83
N LYS A 74 13.63 0.88 -15.47
CA LYS A 74 13.23 0.65 -14.07
C LYS A 74 12.73 -0.77 -13.87
N LYS A 75 13.45 -1.53 -13.04
CA LYS A 75 13.02 -2.85 -12.58
C LYS A 75 12.21 -2.69 -11.30
N PHE A 76 10.90 -2.88 -11.38
CA PHE A 76 10.03 -2.92 -10.21
C PHE A 76 10.14 -4.28 -9.52
N GLN A 77 10.25 -4.30 -8.20
CA GLN A 77 10.24 -5.55 -7.43
C GLN A 77 8.85 -5.80 -6.85
N GLY A 78 8.38 -7.03 -6.97
CA GLY A 78 7.14 -7.50 -6.37
C GLY A 78 7.38 -8.67 -5.44
N TRP A 79 6.63 -8.74 -4.35
CA TRP A 79 6.65 -9.83 -3.38
C TRP A 79 5.27 -10.50 -3.34
N VAL A 80 5.26 -11.81 -3.56
CA VAL A 80 4.09 -12.66 -3.38
C VAL A 80 4.23 -13.39 -2.05
N VAL A 81 3.28 -13.19 -1.13
CA VAL A 81 3.23 -13.91 0.14
C VAL A 81 2.61 -15.28 -0.09
N SER A 82 3.43 -16.33 -0.17
CA SER A 82 2.96 -17.70 -0.43
C SER A 82 3.84 -18.75 0.22
N ASN A 83 3.20 -19.75 0.83
CA ASN A 83 3.84 -20.98 1.28
C ASN A 83 3.55 -22.19 0.36
N LYS A 84 2.86 -21.99 -0.78
CA LYS A 84 2.56 -23.05 -1.75
C LYS A 84 3.15 -22.70 -3.11
N GLU A 85 4.04 -23.55 -3.62
CA GLU A 85 4.74 -23.30 -4.88
C GLU A 85 3.81 -23.09 -6.07
N HIS A 86 2.75 -23.90 -6.22
CA HIS A 86 1.80 -23.76 -7.33
C HIS A 86 1.02 -22.43 -7.29
N ARG A 87 0.66 -21.94 -6.10
CA ARG A 87 -0.01 -20.65 -5.89
C ARG A 87 0.93 -19.49 -6.19
N TYR A 88 2.17 -19.57 -5.69
CA TYR A 88 3.24 -18.63 -6.06
C TYR A 88 3.43 -18.56 -7.58
N ASN A 89 3.57 -19.71 -8.25
CA ASN A 89 3.78 -19.76 -9.70
C ASN A 89 2.62 -19.14 -10.47
N HIS A 90 1.38 -19.29 -10.00
CA HIS A 90 0.24 -18.59 -10.58
C HIS A 90 0.39 -17.06 -10.48
N SER A 91 0.52 -16.52 -9.27
CA SER A 91 0.69 -15.07 -9.07
C SER A 91 1.96 -14.53 -9.75
N LYS A 92 3.04 -15.31 -9.82
CA LYS A 92 4.28 -14.96 -10.50
C LYS A 92 4.03 -14.57 -11.96
N THR A 93 3.20 -15.34 -12.69
CA THR A 93 2.87 -15.03 -14.09
C THR A 93 2.18 -13.67 -14.22
N VAL A 94 1.35 -13.29 -13.25
CA VAL A 94 0.67 -11.98 -13.22
C VAL A 94 1.68 -10.85 -13.03
N LEU A 95 2.66 -11.01 -12.12
CA LEU A 95 3.74 -10.03 -11.93
C LEU A 95 4.57 -9.87 -13.21
N GLU A 96 4.93 -10.96 -13.88
CA GLU A 96 5.68 -10.94 -15.14
C GLU A 96 4.90 -10.24 -16.26
N GLN A 97 3.58 -10.45 -16.31
CA GLN A 97 2.68 -9.74 -17.22
C GLN A 97 2.68 -8.23 -16.92
N LEU A 98 2.65 -7.84 -15.65
CA LEU A 98 2.76 -6.45 -15.22
C LEU A 98 4.14 -5.83 -15.41
N GLY A 99 5.17 -6.61 -15.78
CA GLY A 99 6.55 -6.12 -15.88
C GLY A 99 7.22 -5.91 -14.52
N ILE A 100 6.74 -6.61 -13.50
CA ILE A 100 7.28 -6.58 -12.13
C ILE A 100 8.14 -7.84 -11.94
N LEU A 101 9.35 -7.69 -11.40
CA LEU A 101 10.24 -8.79 -11.05
C LEU A 101 9.66 -9.55 -9.83
N PRO A 102 9.27 -10.83 -10.00
CA PRO A 102 8.60 -11.57 -8.95
C PRO A 102 9.58 -12.15 -7.93
N ASN A 103 9.23 -12.02 -6.64
CA ASN A 103 9.91 -12.64 -5.52
C ASN A 103 8.89 -13.36 -4.65
N GLN A 104 9.27 -14.49 -4.07
CA GLN A 104 8.42 -15.20 -3.10
C GLN A 104 8.82 -14.83 -1.68
N TYR A 105 7.83 -14.53 -0.85
CA TYR A 105 7.99 -14.45 0.60
C TYR A 105 7.24 -15.62 1.23
N ILE A 106 7.94 -16.48 1.97
CA ILE A 106 7.35 -17.58 2.70
C ILE A 106 6.96 -17.06 4.08
N PRO A 107 5.66 -16.93 4.41
CA PRO A 107 5.23 -16.46 5.72
C PRO A 107 5.55 -17.50 6.79
N GLU A 108 5.80 -17.01 8.01
CA GLU A 108 5.96 -17.86 9.18
C GLU A 108 4.69 -18.71 9.39
N HIS A 109 4.87 -20.02 9.60
CA HIS A 109 3.73 -20.93 9.68
C HIS A 109 2.82 -20.56 10.86
N TYR A 110 1.50 -20.51 10.65
CA TYR A 110 0.56 -20.01 11.66
C TYR A 110 0.55 -20.83 12.98
N GLN A 111 1.00 -22.09 12.93
CA GLN A 111 1.14 -22.96 14.09
C GLN A 111 2.51 -22.87 14.78
N SER A 112 3.43 -22.02 14.29
CA SER A 112 4.76 -21.93 14.88
C SER A 112 4.75 -21.23 16.23
N GLN A 113 5.78 -21.50 17.04
CA GLN A 113 5.96 -20.81 18.32
C GLN A 113 6.18 -19.30 18.15
N VAL A 114 6.71 -18.87 17.00
CA VAL A 114 6.93 -17.45 16.69
C VAL A 114 5.59 -16.73 16.59
N ILE A 115 4.63 -17.27 15.82
CA ILE A 115 3.28 -16.70 15.71
C ILE A 115 2.55 -16.74 17.05
N GLN A 116 2.65 -17.86 17.78
CA GLN A 116 2.04 -18.00 19.10
C GLN A 116 2.49 -16.89 20.05
N ARG A 117 3.81 -16.72 20.23
CA ARG A 117 4.37 -15.71 21.15
C ARG A 117 4.03 -14.29 20.69
N ALA A 118 4.15 -14.00 19.40
CA ALA A 118 3.82 -12.68 18.87
C ALA A 118 2.35 -12.31 19.10
N MET A 119 1.42 -13.28 19.02
CA MET A 119 0.01 -13.05 19.35
C MET A 119 -0.24 -12.90 20.85
N GLU A 120 0.44 -13.71 21.67
CA GLU A 120 0.38 -13.58 23.13
C GLU A 120 0.83 -12.20 23.57
N ASP A 121 1.94 -11.70 23.04
CA ASP A 121 2.44 -10.36 23.32
C ASP A 121 1.46 -9.29 22.82
N TYR A 122 0.97 -9.41 21.58
CA TYR A 122 0.06 -8.45 20.96
C TYR A 122 -1.29 -8.33 21.68
N HIS A 123 -1.79 -9.43 22.26
CA HIS A 123 -3.08 -9.48 22.95
C HIS A 123 -2.96 -9.66 24.47
N ALA A 124 -1.78 -9.37 25.05
CA ALA A 124 -1.51 -9.51 26.48
C ALA A 124 -1.99 -10.87 27.05
N GLY A 125 -1.77 -11.94 26.30
CA GLY A 125 -2.10 -13.33 26.67
C GLY A 125 -3.57 -13.72 26.56
N ASN A 126 -4.44 -12.89 25.95
CA ASN A 126 -5.87 -13.20 25.86
C ASN A 126 -6.16 -14.41 24.96
N GLN A 127 -6.48 -15.54 25.60
CA GLN A 127 -6.68 -16.85 24.95
C GLN A 127 -7.77 -16.87 23.88
N LYS A 128 -8.77 -15.97 23.94
CA LYS A 128 -9.87 -15.92 22.96
C LYS A 128 -9.37 -15.63 21.54
N TYR A 129 -8.20 -15.01 21.40
CA TYR A 129 -7.58 -14.69 20.12
C TYR A 129 -6.59 -15.75 19.63
N LEU A 130 -6.23 -16.76 20.44
CA LEU A 130 -5.22 -17.76 20.09
C LEU A 130 -5.78 -18.96 19.30
N THR A 131 -6.83 -18.72 18.50
CA THR A 131 -7.43 -19.72 17.61
C THR A 131 -6.67 -19.81 16.28
N ASP A 132 -6.74 -20.96 15.61
CA ASP A 132 -6.11 -21.17 14.30
C ASP A 132 -6.52 -20.12 13.26
N LYS A 133 -7.79 -19.73 13.24
CA LYS A 133 -8.30 -18.69 12.34
C LYS A 133 -7.53 -17.38 12.53
N TYR A 134 -7.37 -16.95 13.78
CA TYR A 134 -6.71 -15.70 14.10
C TYR A 134 -5.19 -15.76 13.90
N LYS A 135 -4.58 -16.90 14.20
CA LYS A 135 -3.16 -17.16 13.89
C LYS A 135 -2.87 -17.06 12.40
N LYS A 136 -3.74 -17.58 11.53
CA LYS A 136 -3.59 -17.50 10.07
C LYS A 136 -3.59 -16.06 9.58
N VAL A 137 -4.55 -15.25 10.01
CA VAL A 137 -4.62 -13.83 9.59
C VAL A 137 -3.48 -12.99 10.20
N PHE A 138 -3.07 -13.30 11.42
CA PHE A 138 -1.95 -12.62 12.08
C PHE A 138 -0.61 -12.97 11.43
N SER A 139 -0.40 -14.23 11.04
CA SER A 139 0.76 -14.63 10.21
C SER A 139 0.83 -13.84 8.90
N ASN A 140 -0.30 -13.68 8.20
CA ASN A 140 -0.36 -12.85 6.99
C ASN A 140 0.00 -11.39 7.28
N ARG A 141 -0.53 -10.82 8.36
CA ARG A 141 -0.18 -9.46 8.80
C ARG A 141 1.31 -9.31 9.09
N LEU A 142 1.91 -10.24 9.82
CA LEU A 142 3.34 -10.20 10.14
C LEU A 142 4.20 -10.32 8.88
N ALA A 143 3.79 -11.13 7.90
CA ALA A 143 4.48 -11.25 6.63
C ALA A 143 4.56 -9.91 5.87
N PHE A 144 3.44 -9.19 5.72
CA PHE A 144 3.47 -7.87 5.10
C PHE A 144 4.25 -6.85 5.95
N THR A 145 4.13 -6.91 7.27
CA THR A 145 4.87 -6.01 8.17
C THR A 145 6.38 -6.19 8.05
N ASP A 146 6.87 -7.43 8.00
CA ASP A 146 8.29 -7.74 7.81
C ASP A 146 8.78 -7.28 6.43
N LEU A 147 8.00 -7.54 5.37
CA LEU A 147 8.30 -7.06 4.02
C LEU A 147 8.41 -5.53 3.96
N PHE A 148 7.57 -4.81 4.70
CA PHE A 148 7.61 -3.35 4.78
C PHE A 148 8.85 -2.87 5.53
N GLN A 149 9.19 -3.49 6.66
CA GLN A 149 10.41 -3.17 7.40
C GLN A 149 11.65 -3.41 6.55
N LYS A 150 11.72 -4.55 5.85
CA LYS A 150 12.79 -4.86 4.88
C LYS A 150 12.89 -3.82 3.77
N PHE A 151 11.78 -3.27 3.31
CA PHE A 151 11.79 -2.23 2.29
C PHE A 151 12.28 -0.89 2.81
N VAL A 152 11.78 -0.45 3.96
CA VAL A 152 12.21 0.80 4.59
C VAL A 152 13.71 0.77 4.91
N ASN A 153 14.23 -0.40 5.29
CA ASN A 153 15.64 -0.60 5.63
C ASN A 153 16.54 -0.92 4.41
N ASP A 154 15.99 -1.07 3.20
CA ASP A 154 16.79 -1.36 2.00
C ASP A 154 17.60 -0.13 1.55
N THR A 155 18.90 -0.12 1.85
CA THR A 155 19.81 0.99 1.50
C THR A 155 20.05 1.14 -0.01
N SER A 156 19.68 0.15 -0.83
CA SER A 156 19.78 0.24 -2.30
C SER A 156 18.57 0.91 -2.96
N ALA A 157 17.47 1.08 -2.23
CA ALA A 157 16.26 1.71 -2.72
C ALA A 157 16.19 3.18 -2.29
N ASP A 158 15.94 4.05 -3.28
CA ASP A 158 15.66 5.46 -3.05
C ASP A 158 14.31 5.66 -2.35
N VAL A 159 14.13 6.83 -1.77
CA VAL A 159 12.90 7.24 -1.05
C VAL A 159 11.65 7.09 -1.94
N GLY A 160 11.77 7.40 -3.24
CA GLY A 160 10.69 7.29 -4.22
C GLY A 160 10.60 5.94 -4.95
N SER A 161 11.45 4.95 -4.63
CA SER A 161 11.36 3.62 -5.24
C SER A 161 10.02 2.97 -4.89
N TRP A 162 9.44 2.24 -5.83
CA TRP A 162 8.20 1.48 -5.65
C TRP A 162 8.50 0.00 -5.39
N ARG A 163 7.73 -0.61 -4.49
CA ARG A 163 7.60 -2.07 -4.37
C ARG A 163 6.13 -2.48 -4.38
N PHE A 164 5.89 -3.67 -4.91
CA PHE A 164 4.57 -4.24 -5.02
C PHE A 164 4.42 -5.47 -4.13
N PHE A 165 3.22 -5.67 -3.61
CA PHE A 165 2.90 -6.71 -2.64
C PHE A 165 1.60 -7.39 -3.06
N PHE A 166 1.62 -8.72 -3.07
CA PHE A 166 0.55 -9.55 -3.60
C PHE A 166 0.26 -10.72 -2.68
N GLU A 167 -1.01 -11.10 -2.61
CA GLU A 167 -1.43 -12.43 -2.18
C GLU A 167 -1.13 -13.47 -3.27
N ASP A 168 -1.20 -14.75 -2.90
CA ASP A 168 -0.84 -15.88 -3.77
C ASP A 168 -2.00 -16.49 -4.56
N ASP A 169 -3.12 -15.76 -4.66
CA ASP A 169 -4.27 -16.12 -5.49
C ASP A 169 -4.70 -14.98 -6.40
N VAL A 170 -3.75 -14.17 -6.86
CA VAL A 170 -4.07 -13.04 -7.74
C VAL A 170 -4.07 -13.47 -9.21
N ALA A 171 -5.02 -12.93 -9.97
CA ALA A 171 -5.13 -13.09 -11.42
C ALA A 171 -5.29 -11.71 -12.10
N LEU A 172 -4.77 -11.59 -13.33
CA LEU A 172 -4.93 -10.40 -14.15
C LEU A 172 -6.32 -10.38 -14.78
N HIS A 173 -6.98 -9.23 -14.78
CA HIS A 173 -8.29 -9.07 -15.39
C HIS A 173 -8.26 -9.47 -16.89
N PRO A 174 -9.17 -10.33 -17.40
CA PRO A 174 -9.07 -10.90 -18.76
C PRO A 174 -9.08 -9.90 -19.92
N PHE A 175 -9.62 -8.70 -19.69
CA PHE A 175 -9.58 -7.59 -20.66
C PHE A 175 -8.17 -7.06 -20.93
N LEU A 176 -7.21 -7.30 -20.02
CA LEU A 176 -5.89 -6.70 -20.08
C LEU A 176 -4.90 -7.61 -20.81
N THR A 177 -4.40 -7.12 -21.94
CA THR A 177 -3.18 -7.68 -22.55
C THR A 177 -1.95 -7.29 -21.73
N GLN A 178 -0.84 -8.02 -21.88
CA GLN A 178 0.42 -7.71 -21.19
C GLN A 178 0.90 -6.27 -21.43
N SER A 179 0.88 -5.82 -22.70
CA SER A 179 1.28 -4.46 -23.07
C SER A 179 0.36 -3.41 -22.43
N LEU A 180 -0.97 -3.63 -22.48
CA LEU A 180 -1.92 -2.72 -21.85
C LEU A 180 -1.72 -2.67 -20.33
N ALA A 181 -1.55 -3.81 -19.67
CA ALA A 181 -1.35 -3.89 -18.23
C ALA A 181 -0.09 -3.11 -17.79
N ARG A 182 1.03 -3.26 -18.51
CA ARG A 182 2.26 -2.49 -18.25
C ARG A 182 2.03 -0.99 -18.41
N ARG A 183 1.40 -0.55 -19.51
CA ARG A 183 1.09 0.87 -19.72
C ARG A 183 0.22 1.46 -18.62
N LEU A 184 -0.82 0.75 -18.22
CA LEU A 184 -1.70 1.16 -17.13
C LEU A 184 -0.98 1.24 -15.79
N LEU A 185 -0.07 0.31 -15.51
CA LEU A 185 0.73 0.35 -14.29
C LEU A 185 1.66 1.57 -14.27
N ALA A 186 2.36 1.87 -15.36
CA ALA A 186 3.20 3.07 -15.47
C ALA A 186 2.38 4.34 -15.28
N ARG A 187 1.27 4.49 -16.02
CA ARG A 187 0.40 5.66 -15.89
C ARG A 187 -0.22 5.78 -14.50
N GLY A 188 -0.59 4.65 -13.90
CA GLY A 188 -1.12 4.61 -12.54
C GLY A 188 -0.11 5.04 -11.48
N MET A 189 1.17 4.68 -11.63
CA MET A 189 2.24 5.17 -10.76
C MET A 189 2.47 6.67 -10.89
N GLU A 190 2.32 7.24 -12.09
CA GLU A 190 2.38 8.70 -12.29
C GLU A 190 1.22 9.40 -11.57
N VAL A 191 -0.01 8.91 -11.74
CA VAL A 191 -1.20 9.45 -11.08
C VAL A 191 -1.08 9.34 -9.55
N ALA A 192 -0.54 8.23 -9.06
CA ALA A 192 -0.35 7.99 -7.63
C ALA A 192 0.99 8.50 -7.08
N ALA A 193 1.79 9.23 -7.85
CA ALA A 193 3.17 9.60 -7.46
C ALA A 193 3.22 10.44 -6.18
N ALA A 194 2.33 11.44 -6.06
CA ALA A 194 2.23 12.29 -4.89
C ALA A 194 1.70 11.54 -3.66
N ASP A 195 0.83 10.55 -3.88
CA ASP A 195 0.26 9.73 -2.80
C ASP A 195 1.24 8.63 -2.38
N GLY A 196 2.07 8.12 -3.29
CA GLY A 196 3.06 7.07 -3.03
C GLY A 196 2.46 5.70 -2.68
N ILE A 197 1.17 5.50 -2.94
CA ILE A 197 0.40 4.26 -2.68
C ILE A 197 -0.66 4.06 -3.76
N LEU A 198 -0.85 2.82 -4.20
CA LEU A 198 -1.92 2.45 -5.12
C LEU A 198 -2.41 1.02 -4.88
N TYR A 199 -3.66 0.76 -5.24
CA TYR A 199 -4.27 -0.55 -5.33
C TYR A 199 -4.28 -1.03 -6.78
N LEU A 200 -3.95 -2.31 -6.97
CA LEU A 200 -4.12 -3.03 -8.23
C LEU A 200 -5.40 -3.87 -8.23
N GLY A 201 -5.91 -4.23 -7.04
CA GLY A 201 -7.14 -4.98 -6.85
C GLY A 201 -7.69 -4.81 -5.43
N ILE A 202 -8.99 -4.55 -5.30
CA ILE A 202 -9.65 -4.28 -4.02
C ILE A 202 -11.06 -4.89 -3.93
N CYS A 203 -11.45 -5.33 -2.74
CA CYS A 203 -12.81 -5.78 -2.39
C CYS A 203 -13.60 -4.67 -1.70
N GLY A 204 -14.91 -4.60 -1.94
CA GLY A 204 -15.81 -3.70 -1.21
C GLY A 204 -15.46 -2.21 -1.35
N PRO A 205 -15.24 -1.70 -2.58
CA PRO A 205 -14.73 -0.35 -2.77
C PRO A 205 -15.76 0.72 -2.34
N SER A 206 -15.37 1.57 -1.39
CA SER A 206 -16.03 2.85 -1.11
C SER A 206 -15.43 3.92 -2.02
N LYS A 207 -15.99 4.04 -3.23
CA LYS A 207 -15.46 4.94 -4.28
C LYS A 207 -15.57 6.41 -3.90
N SER A 208 -14.60 7.20 -4.32
CA SER A 208 -14.72 8.66 -4.41
C SER A 208 -15.40 9.05 -5.73
N ARG A 209 -15.73 10.34 -5.88
CA ARG A 209 -16.21 10.89 -7.16
C ARG A 209 -15.08 11.16 -8.16
N GLU A 210 -13.84 11.22 -7.69
CA GLU A 210 -12.68 11.58 -8.48
C GLU A 210 -12.28 10.41 -9.39
N LYS A 211 -12.10 10.69 -10.68
CA LYS A 211 -11.76 9.68 -11.69
C LYS A 211 -10.74 10.22 -12.67
N VAL A 212 -9.87 9.33 -13.15
CA VAL A 212 -8.90 9.61 -14.21
C VAL A 212 -8.96 8.48 -15.22
N VAL A 213 -8.96 8.80 -16.51
CA VAL A 213 -8.82 7.80 -17.58
C VAL A 213 -7.34 7.50 -17.79
N LEU A 214 -6.95 6.23 -17.68
CA LEU A 214 -5.57 5.78 -17.76
C LEU A 214 -5.13 5.37 -19.18
N SER A 215 -6.07 5.08 -20.07
CA SER A 215 -5.74 4.65 -21.44
C SER A 215 -6.71 5.17 -22.49
N ASN A 216 -6.19 5.30 -23.71
CA ASN A 216 -6.91 5.60 -24.95
C ASN A 216 -6.33 4.64 -26.02
N PRO A 217 -7.10 3.82 -26.76
CA PRO A 217 -8.56 3.80 -26.95
C PRO A 217 -9.41 2.92 -26.01
N GLY A 218 -8.87 2.31 -24.95
CA GLY A 218 -9.69 1.60 -23.96
C GLY A 218 -9.89 2.46 -22.70
N PRO A 219 -11.10 2.82 -22.25
CA PRO A 219 -11.26 3.73 -21.12
C PRO A 219 -11.08 2.99 -19.79
N VAL A 220 -9.87 2.50 -19.49
CA VAL A 220 -9.57 1.97 -18.16
C VAL A 220 -9.44 3.16 -17.21
N GLU A 221 -10.23 3.15 -16.14
CA GLU A 221 -10.27 4.26 -15.18
C GLU A 221 -9.39 3.96 -13.95
N ALA A 222 -8.95 5.01 -13.28
CA ALA A 222 -8.55 4.99 -11.90
C ALA A 222 -9.48 5.87 -11.06
N THR A 223 -9.75 5.46 -9.82
CA THR A 223 -10.48 6.28 -8.85
C THR A 223 -9.90 6.06 -7.46
N ARG A 224 -10.01 7.05 -6.58
CA ARG A 224 -9.63 6.88 -5.18
C ARG A 224 -10.70 6.09 -4.42
N CYS A 225 -10.30 5.05 -3.69
CA CYS A 225 -11.15 4.19 -2.88
C CYS A 225 -10.53 3.90 -1.50
N SER A 226 -11.38 3.51 -0.57
CA SER A 226 -11.04 2.54 0.49
C SER A 226 -11.79 1.24 0.21
N GLY A 227 -11.37 0.13 0.81
CA GLY A 227 -12.07 -1.14 0.63
C GLY A 227 -11.66 -2.17 1.66
N ALA A 228 -12.45 -3.23 1.77
CA ALA A 228 -12.41 -4.20 2.86
C ALA A 228 -11.22 -5.15 2.79
N CYS A 229 -10.74 -5.46 1.58
CA CYS A 229 -9.62 -6.37 1.35
C CYS A 229 -8.69 -5.84 0.27
N THR A 230 -7.39 -6.00 0.48
CA THR A 230 -6.31 -5.57 -0.41
C THR A 230 -5.52 -6.78 -0.87
N HIS A 231 -5.64 -7.13 -2.15
CA HIS A 231 -5.02 -8.37 -2.68
C HIS A 231 -3.73 -8.11 -3.44
N ALA A 232 -3.62 -6.91 -4.01
CA ALA A 232 -2.49 -6.48 -4.80
C ALA A 232 -2.36 -4.96 -4.69
N PHE A 233 -1.19 -4.48 -4.30
CA PHE A 233 -0.96 -3.05 -4.09
C PHE A 233 0.51 -2.67 -4.25
N GLY A 234 0.77 -1.39 -4.44
CA GLY A 234 2.10 -0.81 -4.55
C GLY A 234 2.30 0.31 -3.54
N LEU A 235 3.52 0.41 -3.02
CA LEU A 235 3.95 1.48 -2.12
C LEU A 235 5.32 2.00 -2.53
N THR A 236 5.51 3.30 -2.37
CA THR A 236 6.84 3.90 -2.34
C THR A 236 7.52 3.68 -1.00
N LYS A 237 8.85 3.70 -0.95
CA LYS A 237 9.62 3.48 0.29
C LYS A 237 9.23 4.45 1.40
N TRP A 238 9.08 5.74 1.09
CA TRP A 238 8.64 6.75 2.08
C TRP A 238 7.23 6.48 2.59
N LYS A 239 6.32 6.07 1.70
CA LYS A 239 4.94 5.80 2.09
C LYS A 239 4.84 4.52 2.92
N THR A 240 5.65 3.50 2.63
CA THR A 240 5.78 2.31 3.47
C THR A 240 6.21 2.68 4.90
N GLY A 241 7.21 3.54 5.07
CA GLY A 241 7.62 4.01 6.41
C GLY A 241 6.53 4.80 7.14
N GLY A 242 5.80 5.65 6.40
CA GLY A 242 4.64 6.37 6.93
C GLY A 242 3.50 5.43 7.35
N PHE A 243 3.24 4.39 6.56
CA PHE A 243 2.20 3.41 6.83
C PHE A 243 2.54 2.53 8.05
N LEU A 244 3.80 2.10 8.21
CA LEU A 244 4.26 1.41 9.43
C LEU A 244 4.05 2.28 10.67
N THR A 245 4.42 3.56 10.59
CA THR A 245 4.20 4.52 11.69
C THR A 245 2.70 4.69 12.01
N TYR A 246 1.84 4.66 10.99
CA TYR A 246 0.39 4.69 11.18
C TYR A 246 -0.10 3.43 11.88
N MET A 247 0.34 2.24 11.47
CA MET A 247 -0.02 0.96 12.10
C MET A 247 0.36 0.94 13.58
N ASP A 248 1.53 1.46 13.95
CA ASP A 248 2.02 1.51 15.34
C ASP A 248 1.22 2.48 16.22
N LYS A 249 0.70 3.56 15.61
CA LYS A 249 -0.06 4.60 16.32
C LYS A 249 -1.56 4.37 16.31
N LEU A 250 -2.06 3.49 15.45
CA LEU A 250 -3.48 3.24 15.31
C LEU A 250 -4.04 2.66 16.60
N ARG A 251 -4.82 3.47 17.32
CA ARG A 251 -5.56 3.04 18.49
C ARG A 251 -6.91 2.51 18.02
N MET A 252 -7.05 1.19 17.98
CA MET A 252 -8.35 0.57 17.77
C MET A 252 -9.12 0.52 19.10
N PRO A 253 -10.44 0.71 19.09
CA PRO A 253 -11.29 0.43 20.25
C PRO A 253 -11.02 -0.98 20.81
N GLU A 254 -11.13 -1.19 22.14
CA GLU A 254 -10.80 -2.47 22.79
C GLU A 254 -11.61 -3.67 22.24
N ASP A 255 -12.84 -3.41 21.79
CA ASP A 255 -13.73 -4.35 21.12
C ASP A 255 -13.37 -4.59 19.64
N ALA A 256 -12.68 -3.64 19.00
CA ALA A 256 -12.16 -3.74 17.65
C ALA A 256 -10.76 -4.40 17.55
N ASN A 257 -10.22 -4.92 18.66
CA ASN A 257 -8.92 -5.59 18.70
C ASN A 257 -8.81 -6.75 17.69
N VAL A 258 -9.91 -7.44 17.39
CA VAL A 258 -9.94 -8.49 16.35
C VAL A 258 -9.62 -7.94 14.97
N THR A 259 -10.21 -6.79 14.65
CA THR A 259 -10.09 -6.14 13.35
C THR A 259 -8.65 -5.71 13.08
N SER A 260 -7.91 -5.31 14.12
CA SER A 260 -6.50 -4.96 14.01
C SER A 260 -5.59 -6.13 13.57
N MET A 261 -6.00 -7.39 13.74
CA MET A 261 -5.22 -8.55 13.28
C MET A 261 -5.18 -8.68 11.76
N TYR A 262 -6.16 -8.11 11.06
CA TYR A 262 -6.28 -8.21 9.61
C TYR A 262 -5.51 -7.06 8.96
N PHE A 263 -4.47 -7.38 8.20
CA PHE A 263 -3.71 -6.40 7.43
C PHE A 263 -4.63 -5.53 6.55
N ASP A 264 -5.59 -6.17 5.88
CA ASP A 264 -6.58 -5.52 5.05
C ASP A 264 -7.36 -4.40 5.74
N GLN A 265 -7.71 -4.61 7.01
CA GLN A 265 -8.46 -3.64 7.79
C GLN A 265 -7.59 -2.44 8.19
N LEU A 266 -6.29 -2.63 8.35
CA LEU A 266 -5.34 -1.53 8.55
C LEU A 266 -5.21 -0.69 7.29
N MET A 267 -5.14 -1.33 6.12
CA MET A 267 -5.15 -0.65 4.82
C MET A 267 -6.47 0.10 4.57
N GLN A 268 -7.60 -0.52 4.92
CA GLN A 268 -8.92 0.13 4.87
C GLN A 268 -8.96 1.37 5.76
N ALA A 269 -8.59 1.24 7.03
CA ALA A 269 -8.59 2.33 8.00
C ALA A 269 -7.69 3.48 7.54
N TYR A 270 -6.51 3.18 6.98
CA TYR A 270 -5.64 4.21 6.40
C TYR A 270 -6.33 4.93 5.23
N GLY A 271 -6.96 4.18 4.32
CA GLY A 271 -7.71 4.73 3.20
C GLY A 271 -8.90 5.61 3.61
N GLU A 272 -9.51 5.32 4.76
CA GLU A 272 -10.66 6.06 5.30
C GLU A 272 -10.26 7.27 6.14
N GLN A 273 -9.21 7.17 6.95
CA GLN A 273 -8.81 8.19 7.92
C GLN A 273 -7.77 9.17 7.40
N VAL A 274 -6.88 8.72 6.52
CA VAL A 274 -5.77 9.54 6.01
C VAL A 274 -6.14 10.08 4.64
N HIS A 275 -6.30 9.19 3.66
CA HIS A 275 -6.59 9.56 2.29
C HIS A 275 -7.01 8.34 1.48
N LYS A 276 -8.05 8.47 0.65
CA LYS A 276 -8.46 7.39 -0.24
C LYS A 276 -7.36 7.07 -1.26
N ILE A 277 -7.16 5.79 -1.54
CA ILE A 277 -6.03 5.29 -2.34
C ILE A 277 -6.48 5.04 -3.77
N TRP A 278 -5.66 5.40 -4.74
CA TRP A 278 -5.93 5.12 -6.16
C TRP A 278 -6.07 3.63 -6.44
N VAL A 279 -7.17 3.21 -7.05
CA VAL A 279 -7.36 1.86 -7.60
C VAL A 279 -7.23 1.94 -9.11
N LEU A 280 -6.26 1.24 -9.68
CA LEU A 280 -6.11 1.15 -11.14
C LEU A 280 -7.09 0.11 -11.68
N GLY A 281 -7.84 0.45 -12.73
CA GLY A 281 -8.89 -0.40 -13.28
C GLY A 281 -10.18 -0.34 -12.46
N SER A 282 -10.57 0.83 -11.98
CA SER A 282 -11.73 1.00 -11.09
C SER A 282 -13.10 0.69 -11.73
N ASN A 283 -13.11 0.53 -13.05
CA ASN A 283 -14.24 0.08 -13.86
C ASN A 283 -14.10 -1.39 -14.34
N LEU A 284 -13.00 -2.07 -14.01
CA LEU A 284 -12.79 -3.49 -14.30
C LEU A 284 -13.33 -4.31 -13.11
N VAL A 285 -14.50 -4.90 -13.29
CA VAL A 285 -15.15 -5.75 -12.28
C VAL A 285 -14.62 -7.17 -12.41
N SER A 286 -14.22 -7.78 -11.29
CA SER A 286 -13.74 -9.16 -11.27
C SER A 286 -14.76 -10.12 -11.90
N PRO A 287 -14.32 -11.08 -12.73
CA PRO A 287 -15.20 -12.12 -13.26
C PRO A 287 -15.71 -13.08 -12.18
N GLN A 288 -15.12 -13.09 -10.98
CA GLN A 288 -15.49 -14.01 -9.90
C GLN A 288 -16.34 -13.38 -8.80
N GLU A 289 -16.22 -12.07 -8.58
CA GLU A 289 -16.91 -11.37 -7.50
C GLU A 289 -17.26 -9.95 -7.93
N LYS A 290 -18.55 -9.62 -7.96
CA LYS A 290 -19.04 -8.31 -8.43
C LYS A 290 -18.56 -7.15 -7.56
N ASN A 291 -18.25 -7.44 -6.29
CA ASN A 291 -17.75 -6.45 -5.35
C ASN A 291 -16.22 -6.28 -5.40
N HIS A 292 -15.52 -6.93 -6.33
CA HIS A 292 -14.08 -6.77 -6.53
C HIS A 292 -13.82 -5.97 -7.80
N ILE A 293 -12.92 -4.98 -7.71
CA ILE A 293 -12.49 -4.18 -8.87
C ILE A 293 -10.99 -4.02 -8.92
N GLY A 294 -10.48 -3.78 -10.12
CA GLY A 294 -9.08 -3.44 -10.37
C GLY A 294 -8.50 -4.19 -11.57
N MET A 295 -7.25 -3.87 -11.90
CA MET A 295 -6.47 -4.62 -12.89
C MET A 295 -6.21 -6.07 -12.48
N VAL A 296 -6.16 -6.31 -11.17
CA VAL A 296 -5.89 -7.61 -10.56
C VAL A 296 -7.07 -7.98 -9.65
N PHE A 297 -7.43 -9.26 -9.62
CA PHE A 297 -8.49 -9.78 -8.76
C PHE A 297 -8.06 -11.09 -8.08
N GLN A 298 -8.79 -11.54 -7.06
CA GLN A 298 -8.54 -12.86 -6.46
C GLN A 298 -9.23 -13.97 -7.24
N ASP A 299 -8.45 -14.97 -7.65
CA ASP A 299 -8.92 -16.22 -8.23
C ASP A 299 -9.27 -17.25 -7.14
N ARG A 300 -10.33 -16.98 -6.39
CA ARG A 300 -10.82 -17.88 -5.32
C ARG A 300 -11.49 -19.13 -5.87
N THR A 301 -11.90 -19.14 -7.14
CA THR A 301 -12.43 -20.33 -7.81
C THR A 301 -11.36 -21.41 -7.94
N ASN A 302 -10.14 -21.04 -8.38
CA ASN A 302 -9.05 -21.99 -8.54
C ASN A 302 -8.19 -22.12 -7.27
N TYR A 303 -8.14 -21.07 -6.43
CA TYR A 303 -7.34 -21.03 -5.22
C TYR A 303 -8.17 -20.58 -4.01
N PRO A 304 -8.97 -21.50 -3.41
CA PRO A 304 -9.80 -21.19 -2.25
C PRO A 304 -9.02 -20.65 -1.06
N SER A 305 -9.66 -19.78 -0.26
CA SER A 305 -9.04 -19.24 0.95
C SER A 305 -8.72 -20.33 1.96
N VAL A 306 -7.49 -20.30 2.48
CA VAL A 306 -7.03 -21.22 3.52
C VAL A 306 -7.31 -20.71 4.95
N ILE A 307 -7.87 -19.50 5.10
CA ILE A 307 -8.12 -18.90 6.43
C ILE A 307 -9.18 -19.70 7.20
N ASN A 308 -10.24 -20.15 6.54
CA ASN A 308 -11.36 -20.85 7.16
C ASN A 308 -11.27 -22.38 7.06
N THR A 309 -10.33 -22.92 6.27
CA THR A 309 -10.18 -24.37 6.14
C THR A 309 -9.42 -24.94 7.34
N ARG A 310 -9.88 -26.07 7.86
CA ARG A 310 -9.04 -26.90 8.74
C ARG A 310 -8.04 -27.61 7.85
N GLU A 311 -6.75 -27.39 8.06
CA GLU A 311 -5.76 -28.20 7.37
C GLU A 311 -5.85 -29.64 7.93
N PRO A 312 -5.79 -30.67 7.08
CA PRO A 312 -5.65 -32.03 7.57
C PRO A 312 -4.39 -32.08 8.45
N SER A 313 -4.53 -32.57 9.68
CA SER A 313 -3.41 -32.71 10.61
C SER A 313 -2.25 -33.41 9.89
N LEU A 314 -1.08 -32.77 9.83
CA LEU A 314 0.17 -33.43 9.46
C LEU A 314 0.33 -34.60 10.44
N ARG A 315 0.08 -35.81 9.96
CA ARG A 315 0.34 -37.05 10.69
C ARG A 315 1.78 -37.46 10.49
#